data_AF-A0A2M8PCB3-F1
#
_entry.id   AF-A0A2M8PCB3-F1
#
_cell.length_a   1.000
_cell.length_b   1.000
_cell.length_c   1.000
_cell.angle_alpha   90.00
_cell.angle_beta   90.00
_cell.angle_gamma   90.00
#
_symmetry.space_group_name_H-M   'P 1'
#
loop_
_entity.id
_entity.type
_entity.pdbx_description
1 polymer ?
#
loop_
_entity_poly.entity_id
_entity_poly.type
_entity_poly.pdbx_seq_one_letter_code
_entity_poly.pdbx_strand_id
1 'polypeptide(L)'
;PEGYWQAAAQRSGQELGWLLLMALLAVPFAGRRWRVAALGCAALYSAALPSAFGGRLPTLAELQRMAVGQIATSLAPTRLGVLEYAVLALGTALLAWSLAPQWRRLGMAQRGALLLIGAFIVPYAVTWFWSYSYHFRLSFPIVPFFCWLIAAQVDALACRVRWRYVARSVQAAAALIVIFSLAALGWLSILSALPYALTGSLPDDEAKIAVGNPALMELVNFLRQRRAELGRPLKVVAPGELRLNFFFPQDDIRGDWFPTTLDEIAGVDYYIDSSVSHFLYNVRGLFYNQIIHSRTRMEVLWRAFTTDDGIFRFSAYEVNNVKRFQKPEPNGKLGVQVGDFAYLHGWDLNNLVFGTGQPIHIILWWEALKPAAQEYSVFIHLWDEANQRAVMVFGGQPVAGAWEVWFGVPGEHFSQPYPTRLWQAGEIIKDEWRVPVPEGVPSGEYELRVGMFDPISGARLPISRDGQVLGDFLSLNRLRIIAN
;
A
#
# COMPACT_ATOMS: atom_id res chain seq x y z
N PRO A 1 -0.42 -11.68 0.28
CA PRO A 1 -0.36 -12.92 -0.52
C PRO A 1 0.78 -13.78 0.02
N GLU A 2 0.59 -15.09 0.15
CA GLU A 2 1.67 -15.99 0.55
C GLU A 2 2.90 -15.80 -0.36
N GLY A 3 2.69 -15.68 -1.67
CA GLY A 3 3.75 -15.36 -2.64
C GLY A 3 4.37 -13.96 -2.50
N TYR A 4 3.69 -12.96 -1.95
CA TYR A 4 4.28 -11.62 -1.68
C TYR A 4 5.18 -11.68 -0.45
N TRP A 5 4.69 -12.28 0.64
CA TRP A 5 5.46 -12.43 1.87
C TRP A 5 6.61 -13.41 1.67
N GLN A 6 6.42 -14.51 0.94
CA GLN A 6 7.48 -15.41 0.48
C GLN A 6 8.43 -14.71 -0.52
N ALA A 7 7.95 -13.81 -1.40
CA ALA A 7 8.84 -13.07 -2.30
C ALA A 7 9.71 -12.04 -1.57
N ALA A 8 9.13 -11.33 -0.60
CA ALA A 8 9.85 -10.41 0.28
C ALA A 8 10.81 -11.17 1.20
N ALA A 9 10.42 -12.36 1.66
CA ALA A 9 11.18 -13.16 2.61
C ALA A 9 12.32 -13.97 1.99
N GLN A 10 12.14 -14.54 0.80
CA GLN A 10 13.10 -15.53 0.29
C GLN A 10 14.44 -14.93 -0.16
N ARG A 11 14.54 -13.61 -0.38
CA ARG A 11 15.27 -13.16 -1.57
C ARG A 11 15.71 -11.69 -1.57
N SER A 12 16.27 -11.19 -0.48
CA SER A 12 17.03 -9.94 -0.50
C SER A 12 18.29 -10.11 0.34
N GLY A 13 19.46 -9.70 -0.14
CA GLY A 13 20.69 -9.77 0.67
C GLY A 13 20.63 -8.97 1.98
N GLN A 14 19.52 -8.29 2.28
CA GLN A 14 19.23 -7.53 3.48
C GLN A 14 19.35 -8.38 4.76
N GLU A 15 18.82 -9.61 4.73
CA GLU A 15 18.81 -10.50 5.92
C GLU A 15 20.15 -11.22 6.14
N LEU A 16 21.12 -11.06 5.22
CA LEU A 16 22.46 -11.62 5.37
C LEU A 16 23.39 -10.77 6.25
N GLY A 17 22.94 -9.61 6.75
CA GLY A 17 23.77 -8.65 7.49
C GLY A 17 24.57 -9.30 8.65
N TRP A 18 23.94 -10.15 9.45
CA TRP A 18 24.60 -10.85 10.56
C TRP A 18 25.66 -11.85 10.08
N LEU A 19 25.39 -12.56 8.98
CA LEU A 19 26.31 -13.53 8.39
C LEU A 19 27.52 -12.82 7.75
N LEU A 20 27.28 -11.71 7.08
CA LEU A 20 28.31 -10.86 6.49
C LEU A 20 29.21 -10.25 7.56
N LEU A 21 28.63 -9.78 8.67
CA LEU A 21 29.39 -9.28 9.81
C LEU A 21 30.26 -10.37 10.45
N MET A 22 29.73 -11.58 10.65
CA MET A 22 30.53 -12.72 11.12
C MET A 22 31.67 -13.06 10.15
N ALA A 23 31.40 -13.07 8.84
CA ALA A 23 32.42 -13.33 7.83
C ALA A 23 33.56 -12.29 7.87
N LEU A 24 33.21 -11.01 8.03
CA LEU A 24 34.17 -9.92 8.18
C LEU A 24 35.04 -10.08 9.43
N LEU A 25 34.42 -10.38 10.57
CA LEU A 25 35.12 -10.61 11.84
C LEU A 25 35.98 -11.87 11.84
N ALA A 26 35.67 -12.84 10.97
CA ALA A 26 36.46 -14.06 10.81
C ALA A 26 37.80 -13.83 10.07
N VAL A 27 37.93 -12.77 9.25
CA VAL A 27 39.11 -12.51 8.40
C VAL A 27 40.44 -12.49 9.17
N PRO A 28 40.58 -11.78 10.31
CA PRO A 28 41.85 -11.74 11.04
C PRO A 28 42.22 -13.10 11.66
N PHE A 29 41.26 -14.03 11.77
CA PHE A 29 41.53 -15.36 12.28
C PHE A 29 42.26 -16.25 11.28
N ALA A 30 42.14 -16.00 9.97
CA ALA A 30 42.73 -16.79 8.90
C ALA A 30 44.28 -16.78 8.85
N GLY A 31 44.93 -15.91 9.63
CA GLY A 31 46.39 -15.89 9.78
C GLY A 31 47.10 -15.70 8.44
N ARG A 32 47.97 -16.64 8.04
CA ARG A 32 48.69 -16.57 6.74
C ARG A 32 47.75 -16.57 5.52
N ARG A 33 46.48 -17.00 5.68
CA ARG A 33 45.46 -17.04 4.62
C ARG A 33 44.51 -15.84 4.66
N TRP A 34 44.83 -14.75 5.35
CA TRP A 34 43.94 -13.58 5.47
C TRP A 34 43.51 -13.00 4.11
N ARG A 35 44.37 -13.03 3.07
CA ARG A 35 44.00 -12.56 1.71
C ARG A 35 42.88 -13.39 1.10
N VAL A 36 42.91 -14.71 1.33
CA VAL A 36 41.86 -15.63 0.88
C VAL A 36 40.57 -15.38 1.65
N ALA A 37 40.68 -15.14 2.97
CA ALA A 37 39.52 -14.78 3.79
C ALA A 37 38.90 -13.45 3.36
N ALA A 38 39.72 -12.44 3.06
CA ALA A 38 39.28 -11.15 2.56
C ALA A 38 38.60 -11.26 1.19
N LEU A 39 39.15 -12.09 0.28
CA LEU A 39 38.51 -12.39 -1.01
C LEU A 39 37.16 -13.11 -0.82
N GLY A 40 37.09 -14.09 0.08
CA GLY A 40 35.85 -14.77 0.41
C GLY A 40 34.81 -13.80 0.98
N CYS A 41 35.20 -12.93 1.90
CA CYS A 41 34.35 -11.89 2.45
C CYS A 41 33.89 -10.90 1.36
N ALA A 42 34.79 -10.42 0.50
CA ALA A 42 34.44 -9.53 -0.60
C ALA A 42 33.41 -10.17 -1.55
N ALA A 43 33.58 -11.46 -1.88
CA ALA A 43 32.62 -12.21 -2.69
C ALA A 43 31.23 -12.27 -2.02
N LEU A 44 31.17 -12.54 -0.72
CA LEU A 44 29.91 -12.55 0.02
C LEU A 44 29.20 -11.19 -0.03
N TYR A 45 29.92 -10.11 0.23
CA TYR A 45 29.37 -8.74 0.19
C TYR A 45 28.95 -8.33 -1.23
N SER A 46 29.72 -8.69 -2.26
CA SER A 46 29.40 -8.36 -3.66
C SER A 46 28.15 -9.07 -4.17
N ALA A 47 27.84 -10.26 -3.65
CA ALA A 47 26.61 -10.98 -4.02
C ALA A 47 25.39 -10.48 -3.24
N ALA A 48 25.57 -10.15 -1.95
CA ALA A 48 24.47 -9.77 -1.09
C ALA A 48 24.03 -8.31 -1.26
N LEU A 49 24.97 -7.35 -1.26
CA LEU A 49 24.63 -5.92 -1.20
C LEU A 49 23.81 -5.43 -2.40
N PRO A 50 24.14 -5.74 -3.67
CA PRO A 50 23.35 -5.26 -4.80
C PRO A 50 21.89 -5.69 -4.71
N SER A 51 21.64 -6.96 -4.34
CA SER A 51 20.28 -7.49 -4.20
C SER A 51 19.49 -6.83 -3.06
N ALA A 52 20.16 -6.44 -1.96
CA ALA A 52 19.54 -5.72 -0.84
C ALA A 52 19.03 -4.33 -1.23
N PHE A 53 19.59 -3.73 -2.28
CA PHE A 53 19.29 -2.38 -2.74
C PHE A 53 18.69 -2.35 -4.16
N GLY A 54 18.13 -3.47 -4.62
CA GLY A 54 17.42 -3.54 -5.91
C GLY A 54 18.33 -3.44 -7.14
N GLY A 55 19.57 -3.91 -7.04
CA GLY A 55 20.58 -3.89 -8.10
C GLY A 55 21.34 -2.57 -8.24
N ARG A 56 21.14 -1.61 -7.32
CA ARG A 56 21.84 -0.31 -7.31
C ARG A 56 22.47 -0.02 -5.94
N LEU A 57 23.26 1.05 -5.85
CA LEU A 57 23.68 1.58 -4.56
C LEU A 57 22.57 2.43 -3.93
N PRO A 58 22.46 2.47 -2.59
CA PRO A 58 21.51 3.34 -1.90
C PRO A 58 21.88 4.82 -2.08
N THR A 59 20.87 5.67 -2.15
CA THR A 59 21.08 7.13 -2.16
C THR A 59 21.40 7.65 -0.76
N LEU A 60 22.00 8.85 -0.66
CA LEU A 60 22.27 9.48 0.63
C LEU A 60 20.99 9.68 1.46
N ALA A 61 19.88 10.04 0.83
CA ALA A 61 18.59 10.22 1.49
C ALA A 61 18.00 8.90 2.02
N GLU A 62 18.21 7.79 1.31
CA GLU A 62 17.83 6.45 1.79
C GLU A 62 18.69 6.04 2.99
N LEU A 63 20.01 6.26 2.91
CA LEU A 63 20.93 6.00 4.03
C LEU A 63 20.58 6.84 5.27
N GLN A 64 20.23 8.11 5.09
CA GLN A 64 19.78 9.00 6.17
C GLN A 64 18.48 8.51 6.80
N ARG A 65 17.47 8.13 6.01
CA ARG A 65 16.20 7.57 6.53
C ARG A 65 16.41 6.27 7.30
N MET A 66 17.24 5.37 6.76
CA MET A 66 17.66 4.15 7.47
C MET A 66 18.38 4.48 8.77
N ALA A 67 19.18 5.55 8.81
CA ALA A 67 19.89 6.00 10.01
C ALA A 67 18.99 6.61 11.08
N VAL A 68 17.70 6.88 10.80
CA VAL A 68 16.72 7.33 11.82
C VAL A 68 15.65 6.26 12.06
N GLY A 69 15.88 5.02 11.61
CA GLY A 69 14.94 3.91 11.81
C GLY A 69 13.65 4.03 10.97
N GLN A 70 13.60 4.99 10.03
CA GLN A 70 12.55 5.03 9.04
C GLN A 70 12.88 4.01 7.95
N ILE A 71 12.05 2.98 7.83
CA ILE A 71 12.16 2.04 6.72
C ILE A 71 11.91 2.84 5.45
N ALA A 72 12.95 2.99 4.62
CA ALA A 72 12.79 3.58 3.31
C ALA A 72 11.92 2.63 2.47
N THR A 73 10.61 2.90 2.41
CA THR A 73 9.63 2.20 1.57
C THR A 73 9.99 2.23 0.08
N SER A 74 11.01 3.01 -0.31
CA SER A 74 11.59 3.08 -1.65
C SER A 74 12.62 1.99 -1.97
N LEU A 75 13.08 1.21 -0.98
CA LEU A 75 13.97 0.08 -1.23
C LEU A 75 13.16 -1.09 -1.77
N ALA A 76 13.40 -1.43 -3.04
CA ALA A 76 12.81 -2.58 -3.73
C ALA A 76 13.87 -3.68 -3.87
N PRO A 77 14.17 -4.43 -2.80
CA PRO A 77 15.16 -5.48 -2.88
C PRO A 77 14.81 -6.52 -3.95
N THR A 78 15.84 -7.06 -4.60
CA THR A 78 15.69 -8.03 -5.69
C THR A 78 16.13 -9.41 -5.28
N ARG A 79 15.52 -10.40 -5.94
CA ARG A 79 15.80 -11.81 -5.78
C ARG A 79 17.26 -12.15 -6.09
N LEU A 80 17.94 -12.84 -5.17
CA LEU A 80 19.23 -13.49 -5.47
C LEU A 80 19.03 -14.48 -6.62
N GLY A 81 19.80 -14.32 -7.69
CA GLY A 81 19.84 -15.23 -8.83
C GLY A 81 20.87 -16.33 -8.65
N VAL A 82 20.97 -17.19 -9.66
CA VAL A 82 21.88 -18.35 -9.65
C VAL A 82 23.34 -17.91 -9.51
N LEU A 83 23.71 -16.79 -10.16
CA LEU A 83 25.07 -16.25 -10.08
C LEU A 83 25.39 -15.73 -8.68
N GLU A 84 24.47 -15.00 -8.05
CA GLU A 84 24.66 -14.50 -6.69
C GLU A 84 24.79 -15.67 -5.70
N TYR A 85 23.97 -16.72 -5.83
CA TYR A 85 24.14 -17.93 -5.03
C TYR A 85 25.48 -18.64 -5.28
N ALA A 86 25.95 -18.71 -6.52
CA ALA A 86 27.25 -19.28 -6.84
C ALA A 86 28.40 -18.48 -6.22
N VAL A 87 28.32 -17.15 -6.25
CA VAL A 87 29.30 -16.25 -5.63
C VAL A 87 29.23 -16.33 -4.10
N LEU A 88 28.04 -16.44 -3.50
CA LEU A 88 27.87 -16.68 -2.07
C LEU A 88 28.50 -18.02 -1.64
N ALA A 89 28.28 -19.07 -2.42
CA ALA A 89 28.87 -20.39 -2.16
C ALA A 89 30.40 -20.35 -2.28
N LEU A 90 30.93 -19.69 -3.31
CA LEU A 90 32.37 -19.49 -3.49
C LEU A 90 32.97 -18.69 -2.33
N GLY A 91 32.36 -17.58 -1.93
CA GLY A 91 32.80 -16.75 -0.81
C GLY A 91 32.84 -17.54 0.50
N THR A 92 31.80 -18.34 0.75
CA THR A 92 31.71 -19.24 1.91
C THR A 92 32.82 -20.29 1.88
N ALA A 93 33.06 -20.94 0.73
CA ALA A 93 34.09 -21.95 0.57
C ALA A 93 35.51 -21.38 0.79
N LEU A 94 35.79 -20.19 0.25
CA LEU A 94 37.06 -19.49 0.45
C LEU A 94 37.28 -19.15 1.92
N LEU A 95 36.25 -18.67 2.62
CA LEU A 95 36.31 -18.40 4.05
C LEU A 95 36.56 -19.69 4.86
N ALA A 96 35.81 -20.76 4.59
CA ALA A 96 36.01 -22.05 5.25
C ALA A 96 37.43 -22.59 5.02
N TRP A 97 37.93 -22.51 3.78
CA TRP A 97 39.30 -22.93 3.45
C TRP A 97 40.37 -22.08 4.13
N SER A 98 40.12 -20.77 4.26
CA SER A 98 41.03 -19.85 4.96
C SER A 98 41.11 -20.15 6.47
N LEU A 99 40.02 -20.63 7.07
CA LEU A 99 39.88 -20.95 8.50
C LEU A 99 40.18 -22.42 8.83
N ALA A 100 40.35 -23.28 7.83
CA ALA A 100 40.63 -24.71 8.04
C ALA A 100 41.86 -24.98 8.94
N PRO A 101 42.98 -24.24 8.86
CA PRO A 101 44.10 -24.42 9.79
C PRO A 101 43.75 -24.16 11.26
N GLN A 102 42.86 -23.20 11.51
CA GLN A 102 42.39 -22.79 12.83
C GLN A 102 41.43 -23.84 13.38
N TRP A 103 40.51 -24.31 12.54
CA TRP A 103 39.65 -25.45 12.84
C TRP A 103 40.43 -26.69 13.28
N ARG A 104 41.52 -27.01 12.56
CA ARG A 104 42.42 -28.14 12.88
C ARG A 104 43.20 -27.97 14.20
N ARG A 105 43.27 -26.76 14.76
CA ARG A 105 43.90 -26.51 16.07
C ARG A 105 42.92 -26.66 17.24
N LEU A 106 41.61 -26.62 16.97
CA LEU A 106 40.59 -26.82 18.01
C LEU A 106 40.62 -28.26 18.52
N GLY A 107 40.43 -28.42 19.83
CA GLY A 107 40.26 -29.73 20.46
C GLY A 107 38.93 -30.40 20.07
N MET A 108 38.80 -31.70 20.33
CA MET A 108 37.61 -32.48 19.96
C MET A 108 36.32 -31.92 20.59
N ALA A 109 36.37 -31.54 21.87
CA ALA A 109 35.23 -30.93 22.58
C ALA A 109 34.80 -29.58 21.95
N GLN A 110 35.77 -28.75 21.55
CA GLN A 110 35.50 -27.44 20.92
C GLN A 110 34.89 -27.60 19.52
N ARG A 111 35.40 -28.55 18.73
CA ARG A 111 34.79 -28.88 17.42
C ARG A 111 33.39 -29.44 17.58
N GLY A 112 33.18 -30.34 18.56
CA GLY A 112 31.87 -30.89 18.89
C GLY A 112 30.86 -29.81 19.26
N ALA A 113 31.24 -28.87 20.13
CA ALA A 113 30.40 -27.74 20.50
C ALA A 113 30.02 -26.87 19.29
N LEU A 114 30.99 -26.49 18.44
CA LEU A 114 30.71 -25.69 17.25
C LEU A 114 29.82 -26.42 16.23
N LEU A 115 30.00 -27.73 16.05
CA LEU A 115 29.17 -28.53 15.16
C LEU A 115 27.74 -28.67 15.70
N LEU A 116 27.55 -28.87 17.00
CA LEU A 116 26.23 -28.95 17.62
C LEU A 116 25.49 -27.60 17.56
N ILE A 117 26.20 -26.50 17.81
CA ILE A 117 25.68 -25.14 17.64
C ILE A 117 25.25 -24.92 16.19
N GLY A 118 26.07 -25.30 15.22
CA GLY A 118 25.72 -25.25 13.79
C GLY A 118 24.51 -26.11 13.44
N ALA A 119 24.45 -27.35 13.95
CA ALA A 119 23.34 -28.28 13.71
C ALA A 119 22.00 -27.76 14.27
N PHE A 120 22.03 -26.96 15.34
CA PHE A 120 20.84 -26.31 15.89
C PHE A 120 20.45 -25.06 15.11
N ILE A 121 21.41 -24.20 14.78
CA ILE A 121 21.14 -22.89 14.18
C ILE A 121 20.80 -22.99 12.69
N VAL A 122 21.54 -23.79 11.91
CA VAL A 122 21.44 -23.78 10.45
C VAL A 122 20.04 -24.20 9.96
N PRO A 123 19.41 -25.29 10.43
CA PRO A 123 18.08 -25.68 9.96
C PRO A 123 17.02 -24.63 10.28
N TYR A 124 17.09 -24.05 11.48
CA TYR A 124 16.15 -23.01 11.89
C TYR A 124 16.38 -21.71 11.14
N ALA A 125 17.64 -21.30 10.92
CA ALA A 125 17.99 -20.16 10.09
C ALA A 125 17.52 -20.33 8.64
N VAL A 126 17.67 -21.52 8.04
CA VAL A 126 17.14 -21.82 6.70
C VAL A 126 15.62 -21.73 6.68
N THR A 127 14.94 -22.29 7.68
CA THR A 127 13.47 -22.27 7.77
C THR A 127 12.96 -20.84 7.92
N TRP A 128 13.54 -20.05 8.83
CA TRP A 128 13.22 -18.65 9.02
C TRP A 128 13.53 -17.83 7.77
N PHE A 129 14.73 -17.95 7.21
CA PHE A 129 15.15 -17.19 6.03
C PHE A 129 14.27 -17.49 4.80
N TRP A 130 13.87 -18.76 4.60
CA TRP A 130 13.10 -19.15 3.42
C TRP A 130 11.58 -18.94 3.57
N SER A 131 11.07 -19.00 4.80
CA SER A 131 9.63 -19.08 5.04
C SER A 131 9.07 -17.93 5.88
N TYR A 132 9.89 -17.23 6.68
CA TYR A 132 9.41 -16.34 7.75
C TYR A 132 10.23 -15.07 8.01
N SER A 133 11.20 -14.72 7.17
CA SER A 133 12.09 -13.56 7.42
C SER A 133 11.38 -12.21 7.47
N TYR A 134 10.14 -12.14 6.96
CA TYR A 134 9.24 -10.98 7.10
C TYR A 134 8.67 -10.78 8.52
N HIS A 135 8.82 -11.75 9.43
CA HIS A 135 8.38 -11.68 10.82
C HIS A 135 9.59 -11.62 11.77
N PHE A 136 9.95 -10.42 12.22
CA PHE A 136 11.07 -10.19 13.15
C PHE A 136 10.94 -10.96 14.47
N ARG A 137 9.73 -11.29 14.93
CA ARG A 137 9.53 -12.09 16.15
C ARG A 137 10.05 -13.52 16.04
N LEU A 138 10.18 -14.04 14.81
CA LEU A 138 10.70 -15.38 14.54
C LEU A 138 12.23 -15.39 14.36
N SER A 139 12.89 -14.24 14.32
CA SER A 139 14.37 -14.18 14.39
C SER A 139 14.89 -14.27 15.83
N PHE A 140 14.02 -14.05 16.83
CA PHE A 140 14.32 -14.08 18.26
C PHE A 140 15.11 -15.32 18.73
N PRO A 141 14.85 -16.55 18.28
CA PRO A 141 15.66 -17.70 18.69
C PRO A 141 17.00 -17.84 17.94
N ILE A 142 17.26 -17.11 16.85
CA ILE A 142 18.54 -17.21 16.10
C ILE A 142 19.49 -16.06 16.46
N VAL A 143 18.96 -14.83 16.53
CA VAL A 143 19.76 -13.62 16.70
C VAL A 143 20.64 -13.68 17.96
N PRO A 144 20.18 -14.14 19.14
CA PRO A 144 21.03 -14.28 20.32
C PRO A 144 22.24 -15.20 20.09
N PHE A 145 22.08 -16.28 19.31
CA PHE A 145 23.20 -17.16 19.00
C PHE A 145 24.18 -16.54 18.01
N PHE A 146 23.71 -15.78 17.01
CA PHE A 146 24.60 -15.01 16.15
C PHE A 146 25.33 -13.91 16.93
N CYS A 147 24.65 -13.22 17.84
CA CYS A 147 25.27 -12.26 18.75
C CYS A 147 26.35 -12.92 19.63
N TRP A 148 26.10 -14.13 20.13
CA TRP A 148 27.10 -14.88 20.90
C TRP A 148 28.34 -15.24 20.06
N LEU A 149 28.16 -15.70 18.82
CA LEU A 149 29.28 -16.02 17.91
C LEU A 149 30.09 -14.77 17.53
N ILE A 150 29.42 -13.63 17.34
CA ILE A 150 30.06 -12.34 17.09
C ILE A 150 30.85 -11.90 18.33
N ALA A 151 30.24 -11.96 19.52
CA ALA A 151 30.88 -11.59 20.78
C ALA A 151 32.13 -12.43 21.06
N ALA A 152 32.08 -13.75 20.83
CA ALA A 152 33.23 -14.64 20.98
C ALA A 152 34.38 -14.29 20.02
N GLN A 153 34.07 -13.91 18.78
CA GLN A 153 35.07 -13.45 17.82
C GLN A 153 35.67 -12.11 18.23
N VAL A 154 34.87 -11.16 18.72
CA VAL A 154 35.39 -9.87 19.18
C VAL A 154 36.29 -10.04 20.41
N ASP A 155 35.89 -10.85 21.38
CA ASP A 155 36.72 -11.18 22.55
C ASP A 155 38.06 -11.81 22.14
N ALA A 156 38.03 -12.78 21.23
CA ALA A 156 39.24 -13.42 20.74
C ALA A 156 40.15 -12.47 19.93
N LEU A 157 39.59 -11.49 19.19
CA LEU A 157 40.36 -10.43 18.54
C LEU A 157 41.01 -9.49 19.56
N ALA A 158 40.25 -9.07 20.57
CA ALA A 158 40.73 -8.22 21.65
C ALA A 158 41.91 -8.87 22.40
N CYS A 159 41.86 -10.18 22.64
CA CYS A 159 42.98 -10.92 23.26
C CYS A 159 44.23 -11.04 22.37
N ARG A 160 44.10 -11.01 21.03
CA ARG A 160 45.24 -11.14 20.09
C ARG A 160 46.01 -9.85 19.89
N VAL A 161 45.33 -8.71 19.94
CA VAL A 161 45.98 -7.42 19.87
C VAL A 161 46.66 -7.17 21.22
N ARG A 162 48.00 -7.29 21.28
CA ARG A 162 48.77 -6.89 22.46
C ARG A 162 48.81 -5.37 22.56
N TRP A 163 47.75 -4.80 23.09
CA TRP A 163 47.64 -3.40 23.46
C TRP A 163 48.51 -3.07 24.69
N ARG A 164 49.82 -3.32 24.60
CA ARG A 164 50.78 -3.25 25.72
C ARG A 164 50.96 -1.84 26.31
N TYR A 165 50.47 -0.81 25.63
CA TYR A 165 50.65 0.61 26.02
C TYR A 165 49.35 1.38 26.15
N VAL A 166 48.21 0.71 26.03
CA VAL A 166 46.89 1.34 26.10
C VAL A 166 46.18 0.69 27.27
N ALA A 167 45.67 1.49 28.21
CA ALA A 167 44.95 0.94 29.37
C ALA A 167 43.80 0.03 28.90
N ARG A 168 43.55 -1.09 29.61
CA ARG A 168 42.47 -2.05 29.25
C ARG A 168 41.12 -1.35 29.06
N SER A 169 40.85 -0.29 29.80
CA SER A 169 39.65 0.56 29.65
C SER A 169 39.53 1.21 28.27
N VAL A 170 40.63 1.68 27.68
CA VAL A 170 40.64 2.31 26.36
C VAL A 170 40.49 1.27 25.24
N GLN A 171 41.01 0.06 25.44
CA GLN A 171 40.82 -1.06 24.50
C GLN A 171 39.37 -1.53 24.49
N ALA A 172 38.78 -1.68 25.69
CA ALA A 172 37.37 -1.99 25.85
C ALA A 172 36.49 -0.89 25.24
N ALA A 173 36.84 0.38 25.45
CA ALA A 173 36.14 1.51 24.83
C ALA A 173 36.23 1.46 23.29
N ALA A 174 37.40 1.19 22.70
CA ALA A 174 37.55 1.09 21.25
C ALA A 174 36.78 -0.10 20.66
N ALA A 175 36.81 -1.26 21.32
CA ALA A 175 36.03 -2.43 20.92
C ALA A 175 34.53 -2.15 21.03
N LEU A 176 34.08 -1.52 22.12
CA LEU A 176 32.71 -1.08 22.30
C LEU A 176 32.32 -0.07 21.21
N ILE A 177 33.16 0.91 20.89
CA ILE A 177 32.90 1.87 19.81
C ILE A 177 32.74 1.13 18.48
N VAL A 178 33.62 0.19 18.14
CA VAL A 178 33.50 -0.59 16.89
C VAL A 178 32.23 -1.45 16.88
N ILE A 179 31.91 -2.13 17.99
CA ILE A 179 30.67 -2.91 18.12
C ILE A 179 29.45 -2.01 18.00
N PHE A 180 29.41 -0.88 18.72
CA PHE A 180 28.32 0.09 18.70
C PHE A 180 28.19 0.75 17.33
N SER A 181 29.29 1.09 16.65
CA SER A 181 29.28 1.67 15.29
C SER A 181 28.83 0.65 14.24
N LEU A 182 29.29 -0.60 14.31
CA LEU A 182 28.89 -1.67 13.37
C LEU A 182 27.44 -2.11 13.60
N ALA A 183 26.97 -2.05 14.85
CA ALA A 183 25.58 -2.36 15.19
C ALA A 183 24.68 -1.10 15.20
N ALA A 184 25.21 0.10 14.93
CA ALA A 184 24.50 1.38 15.13
C ALA A 184 23.15 1.41 14.40
N LEU A 185 23.11 0.90 13.17
CA LEU A 185 21.89 0.80 12.36
C LEU A 185 20.82 -0.12 12.97
N GLY A 186 21.24 -1.17 13.70
CA GLY A 186 20.32 -2.02 14.46
C GLY A 186 19.92 -1.41 15.81
N TRP A 187 20.86 -0.74 16.49
CA TRP A 187 20.63 -0.06 17.76
C TRP A 187 19.66 1.11 17.65
N LEU A 188 19.57 1.80 16.52
CA LEU A 188 18.67 2.96 16.38
C LEU A 188 17.20 2.62 16.67
N SER A 189 16.76 1.41 16.30
CA SER A 189 15.43 0.89 16.65
C SER A 189 15.29 0.50 18.13
N ILE A 190 16.39 0.10 18.77
CA ILE A 190 16.44 -0.22 20.21
C ILE A 190 16.50 1.08 21.04
N LEU A 191 17.23 2.08 20.56
CA LEU A 191 17.37 3.40 21.18
C LEU A 191 16.07 4.20 21.10
N SER A 192 15.27 4.03 20.04
CA SER A 192 13.92 4.61 19.99
C SER A 192 12.97 3.92 20.98
N ALA A 193 13.17 2.65 21.30
CA ALA A 193 12.41 1.92 22.32
C ALA A 193 12.91 2.15 23.76
N LEU A 194 14.17 2.58 23.94
CA LEU A 194 14.83 2.70 25.23
C LEU A 194 14.13 3.66 26.22
N PRO A 195 13.65 4.85 25.81
CA PRO A 195 12.89 5.73 26.69
C PRO A 195 11.66 5.04 27.27
N TYR A 196 10.93 4.26 26.46
CA TYR A 196 9.74 3.54 26.88
C TYR A 196 10.08 2.39 27.83
N ALA A 197 11.17 1.66 27.56
CA ALA A 197 11.67 0.60 28.44
C ALA A 197 12.13 1.14 29.81
N LEU A 198 12.80 2.29 29.84
CA LEU A 198 13.26 2.91 31.09
C LEU A 198 12.11 3.49 31.92
N THR A 199 11.11 4.06 31.26
CA THR A 199 9.96 4.69 31.94
C THR A 199 8.84 3.71 32.24
N GLY A 200 8.84 2.53 31.62
CA GLY A 200 7.72 1.59 31.69
C GLY A 200 6.43 2.15 31.08
N SER A 201 6.52 3.13 30.19
CA SER A 201 5.36 3.88 29.68
C SER A 201 4.50 3.11 28.68
N LEU A 202 4.92 1.93 28.24
CA LEU A 202 4.16 1.02 27.37
C LEU A 202 3.89 -0.30 28.12
N PRO A 203 2.93 -0.30 29.07
CA PRO A 203 2.74 -1.41 30.02
C PRO A 203 2.20 -2.68 29.38
N ASP A 204 1.50 -2.57 28.25
CA ASP A 204 0.86 -3.68 27.56
C ASP A 204 1.13 -3.64 26.04
N ASP A 205 0.63 -4.65 25.33
CA ASP A 205 0.84 -4.76 23.89
C ASP A 205 0.03 -3.72 23.10
N GLU A 206 -1.07 -3.22 23.66
CA GLU A 206 -1.90 -2.20 23.03
C GLU A 206 -1.16 -0.86 22.97
N ALA A 207 -0.57 -0.43 24.08
CA ALA A 207 0.28 0.76 24.15
C ALA A 207 1.48 0.66 23.19
N LYS A 208 2.12 -0.52 23.10
CA LYS A 208 3.22 -0.75 22.17
C LYS A 208 2.80 -0.61 20.71
N ILE A 209 1.64 -1.16 20.35
CA ILE A 209 1.13 -1.07 18.98
C ILE A 209 0.69 0.35 18.67
N ALA A 210 0.08 1.08 19.62
CA ALA A 210 -0.30 2.48 19.44
C ALA A 210 0.89 3.39 19.12
N VAL A 211 2.08 3.12 19.67
CA VAL A 211 3.31 3.84 19.32
C VAL A 211 3.85 3.41 17.96
N GLY A 212 3.83 2.11 17.64
CA GLY A 212 4.41 1.58 16.41
C GLY A 212 3.52 1.71 15.16
N ASN A 213 2.20 1.80 15.34
CA ASN A 213 1.20 1.91 14.28
C ASN A 213 -0.06 2.62 14.82
N PRO A 214 0.00 3.94 15.02
CA PRO A 214 -1.12 4.71 15.55
C PRO A 214 -2.37 4.62 14.66
N ALA A 215 -2.23 4.67 13.33
CA ALA A 215 -3.37 4.59 12.42
C ALA A 215 -4.14 3.27 12.54
N LEU A 216 -3.44 2.13 12.71
CA LEU A 216 -4.09 0.85 12.97
C LEU A 216 -4.89 0.88 14.28
N MET A 217 -4.33 1.47 15.33
CA MET A 217 -5.02 1.55 16.62
C MET A 217 -6.23 2.47 16.58
N GLU A 218 -6.19 3.56 15.81
CA GLU A 218 -7.36 4.40 15.60
C GLU A 218 -8.48 3.63 14.87
N LEU A 219 -8.15 2.86 13.83
CA LEU A 219 -9.11 1.97 13.17
C LEU A 219 -9.68 0.92 14.14
N VAL A 220 -8.83 0.29 14.97
CA VAL A 220 -9.27 -0.70 15.97
C VAL A 220 -10.22 -0.04 16.97
N ASN A 221 -9.92 1.16 17.45
CA ASN A 221 -10.78 1.87 18.39
C ASN A 221 -12.13 2.25 17.76
N PHE A 222 -12.12 2.72 16.51
CA PHE A 222 -13.35 2.95 15.74
C PHE A 222 -14.20 1.66 15.65
N LEU A 223 -13.61 0.54 15.23
CA LEU A 223 -14.32 -0.73 15.10
C LEU A 223 -14.81 -1.26 16.47
N ARG A 224 -14.04 -1.12 17.55
CA ARG A 224 -14.48 -1.50 18.91
C ARG A 224 -15.71 -0.70 19.35
N GLN A 225 -15.71 0.60 19.09
CA GLN A 225 -16.87 1.45 19.38
C GLN A 225 -18.10 0.97 18.58
N ARG A 226 -17.95 0.74 17.27
CA ARG A 226 -19.04 0.25 16.42
C ARG A 226 -19.56 -1.12 16.83
N ARG A 227 -18.66 -2.04 17.21
CA ARG A 227 -19.02 -3.34 17.77
C ARG A 227 -19.86 -3.21 19.04
N ALA A 228 -19.48 -2.29 19.94
CA ALA A 228 -20.21 -2.04 21.18
C ALA A 228 -21.60 -1.45 20.91
N GLU A 229 -21.72 -0.53 19.97
CA GLU A 229 -23.00 0.05 19.52
C GLU A 229 -23.92 -1.00 18.89
N LEU A 230 -23.35 -1.92 18.10
CA LEU A 230 -24.08 -2.94 17.37
C LEU A 230 -24.54 -4.12 18.27
N GLY A 231 -23.86 -4.36 19.40
CA GLY A 231 -24.21 -5.40 20.36
C GLY A 231 -24.01 -6.84 19.85
N ARG A 232 -23.33 -7.04 18.72
CA ARG A 232 -22.97 -8.36 18.15
C ARG A 232 -21.58 -8.31 17.50
N PRO A 233 -20.95 -9.47 17.22
CA PRO A 233 -19.71 -9.51 16.45
C PRO A 233 -19.86 -8.80 15.10
N LEU A 234 -18.81 -8.07 14.69
CA LEU A 234 -18.75 -7.41 13.40
C LEU A 234 -18.53 -8.40 12.25
N LYS A 235 -18.98 -8.02 11.07
CA LYS A 235 -18.62 -8.61 9.79
C LYS A 235 -17.81 -7.60 9.00
N VAL A 236 -16.50 -7.78 8.91
CA VAL A 236 -15.60 -6.83 8.28
C VAL A 236 -14.82 -7.53 7.18
N VAL A 237 -14.75 -6.88 6.02
CA VAL A 237 -13.84 -7.28 4.95
C VAL A 237 -12.70 -6.27 4.89
N ALA A 238 -11.48 -6.75 5.09
CA ALA A 238 -10.30 -5.88 5.19
C ALA A 238 -9.11 -6.48 4.43
N PRO A 239 -9.14 -6.47 3.08
CA PRO A 239 -8.19 -7.22 2.26
C PRO A 239 -6.74 -6.85 2.57
N GLY A 240 -5.95 -7.81 3.00
CA GLY A 240 -4.55 -7.62 3.42
C GLY A 240 -4.34 -7.34 4.91
N GLU A 241 -5.36 -6.95 5.65
CA GLU A 241 -5.25 -6.54 7.07
C GLU A 241 -5.47 -7.70 8.04
N LEU A 242 -4.63 -8.73 7.91
CA LEU A 242 -4.68 -9.94 8.75
C LEU A 242 -4.55 -9.64 10.25
N ARG A 243 -3.93 -8.50 10.60
CA ARG A 243 -3.69 -8.06 11.98
C ARG A 243 -4.99 -7.80 12.74
N LEU A 244 -6.06 -7.43 12.06
CA LEU A 244 -7.36 -7.13 12.70
C LEU A 244 -7.93 -8.35 13.44
N ASN A 245 -7.62 -9.58 13.00
CA ASN A 245 -8.03 -10.81 13.69
C ASN A 245 -7.46 -10.93 15.12
N PHE A 246 -6.31 -10.31 15.41
CA PHE A 246 -5.77 -10.30 16.77
C PHE A 246 -6.60 -9.43 17.72
N PHE A 247 -7.22 -8.37 17.21
CA PHE A 247 -8.03 -7.44 17.99
C PHE A 247 -9.50 -7.86 18.10
N PHE A 248 -9.99 -8.61 17.10
CA PHE A 248 -11.38 -9.05 17.01
C PHE A 248 -11.48 -10.57 16.78
N PRO A 249 -10.96 -11.41 17.69
CA PRO A 249 -10.87 -12.86 17.47
C PRO A 249 -12.24 -13.58 17.44
N GLN A 250 -13.30 -12.91 17.86
CA GLN A 250 -14.67 -13.45 17.90
C GLN A 250 -15.55 -12.91 16.75
N ASP A 251 -15.01 -12.01 15.93
CA ASP A 251 -15.74 -11.35 14.86
C ASP A 251 -15.38 -11.97 13.50
N ASP A 252 -16.23 -11.76 12.49
CA ASP A 252 -15.99 -12.24 11.12
C ASP A 252 -15.11 -11.22 10.39
N ILE A 253 -13.80 -11.34 10.55
CA ILE A 253 -12.80 -10.45 9.93
C ILE A 253 -12.07 -11.16 8.78
N ARG A 254 -12.45 -10.81 7.55
CA ARG A 254 -11.94 -11.43 6.33
C ARG A 254 -10.78 -10.59 5.75
N GLY A 255 -9.56 -10.94 6.15
CA GLY A 255 -8.34 -10.23 5.74
C GLY A 255 -7.54 -10.89 4.60
N ASP A 256 -7.81 -12.15 4.30
CA ASP A 256 -7.17 -12.94 3.25
C ASP A 256 -7.98 -13.01 1.95
N TRP A 257 -9.20 -12.48 1.98
CA TRP A 257 -10.14 -12.42 0.87
C TRP A 257 -10.10 -11.06 0.15
N PHE A 258 -10.23 -11.08 -1.17
CA PHE A 258 -10.10 -9.91 -2.06
C PHE A 258 -11.30 -9.84 -3.01
N PRO A 259 -12.49 -9.42 -2.53
CA PRO A 259 -13.67 -9.33 -3.38
C PRO A 259 -13.50 -8.26 -4.48
N THR A 260 -14.24 -8.40 -5.57
CA THR A 260 -14.17 -7.49 -6.73
C THR A 260 -15.54 -6.93 -7.12
N THR A 261 -16.61 -7.49 -6.58
CA THR A 261 -18.00 -7.08 -6.85
C THR A 261 -18.68 -6.56 -5.59
N LEU A 262 -19.59 -5.60 -5.74
CA LEU A 262 -20.32 -5.05 -4.59
C LEU A 262 -21.24 -6.08 -3.93
N ASP A 263 -21.73 -7.06 -4.70
CA ASP A 263 -22.58 -8.14 -4.19
C ASP A 263 -21.85 -9.09 -3.23
N GLU A 264 -20.55 -9.30 -3.43
CA GLU A 264 -19.73 -10.08 -2.49
C GLU A 264 -19.67 -9.45 -1.10
N ILE A 265 -19.70 -8.12 -1.01
CA ILE A 265 -19.62 -7.38 0.26
C ILE A 265 -20.99 -6.88 0.76
N ALA A 266 -22.10 -7.28 0.15
CA ALA A 266 -23.42 -6.72 0.43
C ALA A 266 -23.90 -6.86 1.90
N GLY A 267 -23.42 -7.87 2.62
CA GLY A 267 -23.85 -8.20 3.98
C GLY A 267 -22.81 -7.91 5.07
N VAL A 268 -21.77 -7.14 4.74
CA VAL A 268 -20.71 -6.77 5.69
C VAL A 268 -21.06 -5.44 6.36
N ASP A 269 -20.66 -5.29 7.61
CA ASP A 269 -20.84 -4.03 8.35
C ASP A 269 -19.87 -2.97 7.82
N TYR A 270 -18.61 -3.37 7.58
CA TYR A 270 -17.56 -2.49 7.07
C TYR A 270 -16.68 -3.16 6.02
N TYR A 271 -16.39 -2.43 4.95
CA TYR A 271 -15.28 -2.69 4.04
C TYR A 271 -14.12 -1.75 4.37
N ILE A 272 -12.92 -2.31 4.57
CA ILE A 272 -11.72 -1.53 4.91
C ILE A 272 -10.84 -1.40 3.67
N ASP A 273 -10.65 -0.16 3.22
CA ASP A 273 -9.64 0.21 2.24
C ASP A 273 -8.38 0.68 2.98
N SER A 274 -7.25 0.00 2.81
CA SER A 274 -5.98 0.35 3.42
C SER A 274 -4.87 0.56 2.39
N SER A 275 -3.78 1.24 2.77
CA SER A 275 -2.61 1.34 1.89
C SER A 275 -2.08 -0.05 1.49
N VAL A 276 -2.22 -1.04 2.37
CA VAL A 276 -1.91 -2.45 2.09
C VAL A 276 -2.91 -3.06 1.12
N SER A 277 -4.23 -2.89 1.33
CA SER A 277 -5.24 -3.43 0.42
C SER A 277 -5.02 -2.89 -0.99
N HIS A 278 -4.81 -1.58 -1.12
CA HIS A 278 -4.55 -0.88 -2.37
C HIS A 278 -3.36 -1.47 -3.12
N PHE A 279 -2.22 -1.63 -2.41
CA PHE A 279 -1.03 -2.28 -2.96
C PHE A 279 -1.31 -3.71 -3.40
N LEU A 280 -2.05 -4.51 -2.61
CA LEU A 280 -2.32 -5.90 -2.90
C LEU A 280 -3.31 -6.12 -4.04
N TYR A 281 -4.34 -5.28 -4.18
CA TYR A 281 -5.22 -5.29 -5.35
C TYR A 281 -4.43 -4.99 -6.62
N ASN A 282 -3.51 -4.02 -6.57
CA ASN A 282 -2.67 -3.67 -7.71
C ASN A 282 -1.73 -4.81 -8.12
N VAL A 283 -0.96 -5.37 -7.17
CA VAL A 283 -0.03 -6.49 -7.46
C VAL A 283 -0.75 -7.75 -7.97
N ARG A 284 -2.02 -7.94 -7.59
CA ARG A 284 -2.84 -9.06 -8.08
C ARG A 284 -3.52 -8.78 -9.43
N GLY A 285 -3.41 -7.57 -9.99
CA GLY A 285 -4.13 -7.18 -11.21
C GLY A 285 -5.65 -7.10 -11.02
N LEU A 286 -6.11 -6.94 -9.77
CA LEU A 286 -7.54 -6.89 -9.42
C LEU A 286 -8.03 -5.45 -9.22
N PHE A 287 -7.22 -4.44 -9.54
CA PHE A 287 -7.52 -3.05 -9.25
C PHE A 287 -8.76 -2.51 -9.99
N TYR A 288 -8.98 -3.01 -11.20
CA TYR A 288 -10.13 -2.66 -12.03
C TYR A 288 -11.34 -3.49 -11.59
N ASN A 289 -12.11 -2.98 -10.63
CA ASN A 289 -13.28 -3.69 -10.08
C ASN A 289 -14.34 -2.74 -9.49
N GLN A 290 -15.53 -3.27 -9.20
CA GLN A 290 -16.67 -2.46 -8.75
C GLN A 290 -16.42 -1.80 -7.39
N ILE A 291 -15.81 -2.51 -6.43
CA ILE A 291 -15.59 -2.00 -5.08
C ILE A 291 -14.61 -0.83 -5.09
N ILE A 292 -13.45 -1.03 -5.72
CA ILE A 292 -12.38 -0.02 -5.76
C ILE A 292 -12.87 1.23 -6.48
N HIS A 293 -13.62 1.08 -7.57
CA HIS A 293 -14.18 2.20 -8.32
C HIS A 293 -15.46 2.79 -7.72
N SER A 294 -16.02 2.22 -6.65
CA SER A 294 -17.18 2.77 -5.94
C SER A 294 -16.81 3.55 -4.68
N ARG A 295 -15.52 3.77 -4.39
CA ARG A 295 -15.08 4.52 -3.19
C ARG A 295 -15.55 5.97 -3.15
N THR A 296 -15.92 6.53 -4.29
CA THR A 296 -16.50 7.87 -4.46
C THR A 296 -18.03 7.87 -4.52
N ARG A 297 -18.66 6.70 -4.54
CA ARG A 297 -20.12 6.51 -4.58
C ARG A 297 -20.65 6.39 -3.16
N MET A 298 -20.82 7.55 -2.49
CA MET A 298 -21.20 7.62 -1.07
C MET A 298 -22.59 7.01 -0.78
N GLU A 299 -23.44 6.86 -1.80
CA GLU A 299 -24.71 6.15 -1.72
C GLU A 299 -24.55 4.63 -1.59
N VAL A 300 -23.39 4.09 -2.00
CA VAL A 300 -23.03 2.65 -1.97
C VAL A 300 -21.98 2.35 -0.92
N LEU A 301 -20.88 3.11 -0.90
CA LEU A 301 -19.78 2.97 0.07
C LEU A 301 -19.68 4.28 0.85
N TRP A 302 -20.36 4.34 1.98
CA TRP A 302 -20.33 5.51 2.84
C TRP A 302 -19.05 5.49 3.69
N ARG A 303 -18.12 6.43 3.45
CA ARG A 303 -16.87 6.53 4.22
C ARG A 303 -17.14 7.01 5.66
N ALA A 304 -17.28 6.07 6.58
CA ALA A 304 -17.60 6.32 7.98
C ALA A 304 -16.40 6.73 8.84
N PHE A 305 -15.19 6.34 8.43
CA PHE A 305 -13.96 6.65 9.17
C PHE A 305 -12.74 6.67 8.24
N THR A 306 -11.76 7.50 8.56
CA THR A 306 -10.45 7.51 7.89
C THR A 306 -9.35 7.97 8.83
N THR A 307 -8.16 7.42 8.67
CA THR A 307 -6.95 7.80 9.41
C THR A 307 -5.71 7.56 8.55
N ASP A 308 -4.67 8.37 8.77
CA ASP A 308 -3.40 8.31 8.04
C ASP A 308 -2.27 8.79 8.96
N ASP A 309 -1.26 7.94 9.20
CA ASP A 309 -0.06 8.26 9.98
C ASP A 309 1.18 8.54 9.10
N GLY A 310 0.98 8.67 7.78
CA GLY A 310 2.04 8.83 6.79
C GLY A 310 2.72 7.52 6.36
N ILE A 311 2.42 6.40 7.04
CA ILE A 311 2.92 5.06 6.72
C ILE A 311 1.76 4.14 6.33
N PHE A 312 0.70 4.16 7.14
CA PHE A 312 -0.53 3.42 6.94
C PHE A 312 -1.71 4.37 6.87
N ARG A 313 -2.54 4.15 5.85
CA ARG A 313 -3.81 4.84 5.66
C ARG A 313 -4.93 3.84 5.68
N PHE A 314 -5.96 4.07 6.47
CA PHE A 314 -7.17 3.24 6.52
C PHE A 314 -8.39 4.11 6.26
N SER A 315 -9.35 3.57 5.51
CA SER A 315 -10.70 4.11 5.40
C SER A 315 -11.70 2.97 5.60
N ALA A 316 -12.65 3.15 6.52
CA ALA A 316 -13.73 2.21 6.75
C ALA A 316 -14.99 2.71 6.04
N TYR A 317 -15.57 1.86 5.19
CA TYR A 317 -16.78 2.14 4.44
C TYR A 317 -17.93 1.28 4.95
N GLU A 318 -19.05 1.91 5.29
CA GLU A 318 -20.32 1.21 5.45
C GLU A 318 -20.85 0.84 4.07
N VAL A 319 -21.24 -0.42 3.92
CA VAL A 319 -21.67 -0.96 2.63
C VAL A 319 -23.19 -0.90 2.53
N ASN A 320 -23.68 -0.07 1.61
CA ASN A 320 -25.08 0.00 1.24
C ASN A 320 -25.29 -0.53 -0.19
N ASN A 321 -25.29 -1.86 -0.32
CA ASN A 321 -25.41 -2.50 -1.63
C ASN A 321 -26.84 -2.45 -2.21
N VAL A 322 -27.85 -2.06 -1.41
CA VAL A 322 -29.25 -2.03 -1.86
C VAL A 322 -29.66 -0.70 -2.49
N LYS A 323 -29.05 0.42 -2.07
CA LYS A 323 -29.39 1.75 -2.58
C LYS A 323 -29.11 1.92 -4.07
N ARG A 324 -28.10 1.23 -4.60
CA ARG A 324 -27.75 1.27 -6.02
C ARG A 324 -28.79 0.64 -6.95
N PHE A 325 -29.92 0.14 -6.45
CA PHE A 325 -31.04 -0.36 -7.27
C PHE A 325 -32.33 0.43 -7.01
N GLN A 326 -32.28 1.49 -6.21
CA GLN A 326 -33.44 2.31 -5.92
C GLN A 326 -33.62 3.36 -7.01
N LYS A 327 -34.77 3.31 -7.68
CA LYS A 327 -35.10 4.25 -8.75
C LYS A 327 -35.03 5.70 -8.22
N PRO A 328 -34.34 6.60 -8.93
CA PRO A 328 -34.22 7.99 -8.50
C PRO A 328 -35.48 8.79 -8.86
N GLU A 329 -35.70 9.89 -8.12
CA GLU A 329 -36.74 10.88 -8.39
C GLU A 329 -36.11 12.24 -8.71
N PRO A 330 -35.54 12.40 -9.93
CA PRO A 330 -34.88 13.65 -10.34
C PRO A 330 -35.89 14.80 -10.52
N ASN A 331 -35.41 16.03 -10.31
CA ASN A 331 -36.17 17.26 -10.54
C ASN A 331 -36.52 17.43 -12.03
N GLY A 332 -35.57 17.17 -12.93
CA GLY A 332 -35.79 17.14 -14.38
C GLY A 332 -36.02 15.71 -14.85
N LYS A 333 -37.26 15.33 -15.18
CA LYS A 333 -37.59 13.99 -15.68
C LYS A 333 -37.49 13.93 -17.20
N LEU A 334 -36.87 12.88 -17.74
CA LEU A 334 -36.65 12.74 -19.17
C LEU A 334 -37.04 11.37 -19.71
N GLY A 335 -36.46 10.30 -19.16
CA GLY A 335 -36.67 8.93 -19.63
C GLY A 335 -36.26 8.70 -21.09
N VAL A 336 -34.98 8.42 -21.32
CA VAL A 336 -34.41 8.13 -22.65
C VAL A 336 -33.30 7.10 -22.55
N GLN A 337 -33.14 6.29 -23.58
CA GLN A 337 -32.05 5.34 -23.69
C GLN A 337 -30.87 5.97 -24.44
N VAL A 338 -29.64 5.75 -23.93
CA VAL A 338 -28.38 6.20 -24.53
C VAL A 338 -27.55 4.98 -24.88
N GLY A 339 -27.26 4.81 -26.17
CA GLY A 339 -26.71 3.56 -26.69
C GLY A 339 -27.65 2.38 -26.44
N ASP A 340 -27.09 1.21 -26.17
CA ASP A 340 -27.84 -0.03 -25.88
C ASP A 340 -27.75 -0.47 -24.42
N PHE A 341 -27.06 0.30 -23.56
CA PHE A 341 -26.69 -0.13 -22.21
C PHE A 341 -27.11 0.84 -21.09
N ALA A 342 -27.42 2.11 -21.40
CA ALA A 342 -27.73 3.12 -20.40
C ALA A 342 -29.12 3.73 -20.62
N TYR A 343 -29.80 4.03 -19.53
CA TYR A 343 -31.06 4.76 -19.51
C TYR A 343 -30.93 5.98 -18.61
N LEU A 344 -31.20 7.17 -19.12
CA LEU A 344 -31.18 8.41 -18.35
C LEU A 344 -32.59 8.69 -17.81
N HIS A 345 -32.78 8.52 -16.51
CA HIS A 345 -34.04 8.86 -15.84
C HIS A 345 -34.30 10.37 -15.86
N GLY A 346 -33.24 11.14 -15.62
CA GLY A 346 -33.34 12.58 -15.51
C GLY A 346 -32.09 13.21 -14.91
N TRP A 347 -32.22 14.44 -14.45
CA TRP A 347 -31.13 15.20 -13.87
C TRP A 347 -31.59 16.13 -12.74
N ASP A 348 -30.65 16.54 -11.90
CA ASP A 348 -30.81 17.63 -10.93
C ASP A 348 -29.87 18.78 -11.25
N LEU A 349 -30.34 20.01 -11.08
CA LEU A 349 -29.54 21.24 -11.18
C LEU A 349 -29.71 22.06 -9.90
N ASN A 350 -28.63 22.69 -9.45
CA ASN A 350 -28.65 23.55 -8.27
C ASN A 350 -29.27 24.93 -8.53
N ASN A 351 -29.23 25.43 -9.76
CA ASN A 351 -29.80 26.71 -10.16
C ASN A 351 -30.05 26.74 -11.69
N LEU A 352 -30.69 27.81 -12.18
CA LEU A 352 -30.86 28.11 -13.60
C LEU A 352 -30.13 29.39 -14.03
N VAL A 353 -29.65 30.19 -13.07
CA VAL A 353 -28.86 31.40 -13.32
C VAL A 353 -27.50 31.24 -12.66
N PHE A 354 -26.42 31.45 -13.42
CA PHE A 354 -25.04 31.28 -12.95
C PHE A 354 -24.18 32.48 -13.35
N GLY A 355 -23.29 32.87 -12.45
CA GLY A 355 -22.21 33.81 -12.75
C GLY A 355 -21.06 33.16 -13.51
N THR A 356 -20.31 33.93 -14.29
CA THR A 356 -19.01 33.45 -14.82
C THR A 356 -18.09 33.02 -13.66
N GLY A 357 -17.36 31.92 -13.80
CA GLY A 357 -16.54 31.36 -12.72
C GLY A 357 -17.32 30.61 -11.63
N GLN A 358 -18.65 30.76 -11.57
CA GLN A 358 -19.49 29.95 -10.68
C GLN A 358 -19.74 28.58 -11.34
N PRO A 359 -19.38 27.46 -10.70
CA PRO A 359 -19.61 26.14 -11.27
C PRO A 359 -21.10 25.78 -11.26
N ILE A 360 -21.54 25.09 -12.32
CA ILE A 360 -22.84 24.42 -12.41
C ILE A 360 -22.70 23.06 -11.72
N HIS A 361 -23.57 22.78 -10.76
CA HIS A 361 -23.64 21.46 -10.14
C HIS A 361 -24.80 20.69 -10.77
N ILE A 362 -24.48 19.59 -11.43
CA ILE A 362 -25.46 18.71 -12.07
C ILE A 362 -25.29 17.28 -11.57
N ILE A 363 -26.42 16.60 -11.37
CA ILE A 363 -26.46 15.16 -11.15
C ILE A 363 -27.19 14.54 -12.34
N LEU A 364 -26.58 13.55 -12.99
CA LEU A 364 -27.20 12.73 -14.02
C LEU A 364 -27.57 11.38 -13.40
N TRP A 365 -28.83 10.97 -13.57
CA TRP A 365 -29.34 9.74 -12.98
C TRP A 365 -29.46 8.64 -14.02
N TRP A 366 -28.42 7.82 -14.10
CA TRP A 366 -28.38 6.70 -15.05
C TRP A 366 -28.91 5.42 -14.41
N GLU A 367 -29.55 4.58 -15.21
CA GLU A 367 -29.78 3.16 -14.95
C GLU A 367 -29.03 2.35 -16.01
N ALA A 368 -28.28 1.36 -15.55
CA ALA A 368 -27.61 0.42 -16.41
C ALA A 368 -28.60 -0.67 -16.86
N LEU A 369 -28.88 -0.75 -18.15
CA LEU A 369 -29.69 -1.81 -18.75
C LEU A 369 -28.89 -3.13 -18.84
N LYS A 370 -27.58 -3.01 -19.05
CA LYS A 370 -26.59 -4.09 -19.08
C LYS A 370 -25.18 -3.52 -18.90
N PRO A 371 -24.16 -4.34 -18.62
CA PRO A 371 -22.77 -3.88 -18.68
C PRO A 371 -22.44 -3.35 -20.09
N ALA A 372 -21.72 -2.23 -20.16
CA ALA A 372 -21.30 -1.68 -21.44
C ALA A 372 -20.28 -2.60 -22.13
N ALA A 373 -20.31 -2.66 -23.47
CA ALA A 373 -19.36 -3.46 -24.25
C ALA A 373 -17.92 -2.91 -24.18
N GLN A 374 -17.80 -1.60 -23.97
CA GLN A 374 -16.55 -0.85 -23.85
C GLN A 374 -16.75 0.34 -22.90
N GLU A 375 -15.67 1.08 -22.64
CA GLU A 375 -15.76 2.28 -21.83
C GLU A 375 -16.34 3.45 -22.62
N TYR A 376 -17.30 4.14 -22.03
CA TYR A 376 -17.88 5.36 -22.56
C TYR A 376 -17.70 6.51 -21.58
N SER A 377 -17.57 7.71 -22.13
CA SER A 377 -17.45 8.96 -21.39
C SER A 377 -18.71 9.81 -21.60
N VAL A 378 -19.09 10.56 -20.58
CA VAL A 378 -20.11 11.60 -20.67
C VAL A 378 -19.47 12.87 -21.21
N PHE A 379 -20.18 13.59 -22.08
CA PHE A 379 -19.87 14.98 -22.40
C PHE A 379 -20.99 15.90 -21.90
N ILE A 380 -20.60 17.10 -21.49
CA ILE A 380 -21.48 18.17 -21.04
C ILE A 380 -21.04 19.45 -21.75
N HIS A 381 -21.94 20.05 -22.54
CA HIS A 381 -21.68 21.27 -23.27
C HIS A 381 -22.59 22.40 -22.78
N LEU A 382 -22.03 23.60 -22.68
CA LEU A 382 -22.82 24.83 -22.68
C LEU A 382 -22.89 25.33 -24.11
N TRP A 383 -24.07 25.25 -24.71
CA TRP A 383 -24.28 25.50 -26.13
C TRP A 383 -24.95 26.85 -26.36
N ASP A 384 -24.32 27.66 -27.20
CA ASP A 384 -24.84 28.91 -27.70
C ASP A 384 -25.68 28.64 -28.96
N GLU A 385 -27.01 28.65 -28.79
CA GLU A 385 -27.95 28.40 -29.89
C GLU A 385 -27.88 29.49 -30.96
N ALA A 386 -27.62 30.75 -30.57
CA ALA A 386 -27.58 31.86 -31.52
C ALA A 386 -26.39 31.76 -32.47
N ASN A 387 -25.23 31.34 -31.96
CA ASN A 387 -24.00 31.22 -32.74
C ASN A 387 -23.68 29.78 -33.15
N GLN A 388 -24.56 28.82 -32.85
CA GLN A 388 -24.43 27.40 -33.17
C GLN A 388 -23.07 26.82 -32.76
N ARG A 389 -22.63 27.11 -31.52
CA ARG A 389 -21.32 26.64 -31.01
C ARG A 389 -21.36 26.29 -29.54
N ALA A 390 -20.49 25.37 -29.11
CA ALA A 390 -20.22 25.16 -27.70
C ALA A 390 -19.31 26.28 -27.18
N VAL A 391 -19.72 26.95 -26.11
CA VAL A 391 -18.88 27.93 -25.39
C VAL A 391 -18.13 27.30 -24.22
N MET A 392 -18.53 26.09 -23.83
CA MET A 392 -17.82 25.25 -22.88
C MET A 392 -18.05 23.78 -23.24
N VAL A 393 -16.97 22.99 -23.16
CA VAL A 393 -16.98 21.53 -23.31
C VAL A 393 -16.32 20.92 -22.08
N PHE A 394 -17.02 20.00 -21.43
CA PHE A 394 -16.56 19.28 -20.26
C PHE A 394 -17.03 17.82 -20.30
N GLY A 395 -16.51 16.98 -19.41
CA GLY A 395 -16.91 15.59 -19.33
C GLY A 395 -15.76 14.65 -18.98
N GLY A 396 -16.03 13.36 -19.06
CA GLY A 396 -15.11 12.29 -18.67
C GLY A 396 -15.86 11.00 -18.37
N GLN A 397 -15.19 10.05 -17.73
CA GLN A 397 -15.86 8.84 -17.28
C GLN A 397 -16.90 9.17 -16.18
N PRO A 398 -18.01 8.42 -16.09
CA PRO A 398 -19.02 8.63 -15.06
C PRO A 398 -18.44 8.65 -13.64
N VAL A 399 -19.03 9.45 -12.76
CA VAL A 399 -18.66 9.63 -11.34
C VAL A 399 -17.28 10.28 -11.14
N ALA A 400 -16.54 10.62 -12.21
CA ALA A 400 -15.27 11.34 -12.09
C ALA A 400 -15.43 12.69 -11.36
N GLY A 401 -16.60 13.33 -11.51
CA GLY A 401 -16.92 14.62 -10.94
C GLY A 401 -17.52 14.59 -9.52
N ALA A 402 -17.57 13.43 -8.84
CA ALA A 402 -18.24 13.19 -7.55
C ALA A 402 -17.87 14.25 -6.49
N TRP A 403 -18.59 15.37 -6.49
CA TRP A 403 -18.19 16.58 -5.79
C TRP A 403 -18.56 16.49 -4.31
N GLU A 404 -19.63 15.78 -3.95
CA GLU A 404 -20.02 15.56 -2.54
C GLU A 404 -18.87 14.94 -1.74
N VAL A 405 -18.03 14.13 -2.38
CA VAL A 405 -16.81 13.55 -1.78
C VAL A 405 -15.84 14.64 -1.30
N TRP A 406 -15.83 15.82 -1.92
CA TRP A 406 -14.92 16.93 -1.62
C TRP A 406 -15.41 17.87 -0.52
N PHE A 407 -16.71 17.88 -0.19
CA PHE A 407 -17.31 18.91 0.67
C PHE A 407 -17.67 18.46 2.09
N GLY A 408 -17.32 17.23 2.50
CA GLY A 408 -17.77 16.73 3.81
C GLY A 408 -16.88 15.73 4.53
N VAL A 409 -15.71 15.35 3.97
CA VAL A 409 -14.90 14.29 4.58
C VAL A 409 -13.43 14.71 4.67
N PRO A 410 -12.84 14.85 5.87
CA PRO A 410 -11.40 15.14 6.02
C PRO A 410 -10.51 14.06 5.37
N GLY A 411 -9.37 14.46 4.80
CA GLY A 411 -8.34 13.56 4.27
C GLY A 411 -8.12 13.67 2.75
N GLU A 412 -7.30 12.79 2.17
CA GLU A 412 -7.13 12.75 0.72
C GLU A 412 -8.45 12.36 0.01
N HIS A 413 -8.71 13.09 -1.07
CA HIS A 413 -9.84 12.88 -1.96
C HIS A 413 -9.31 12.39 -3.30
N PHE A 414 -9.65 11.16 -3.65
CA PHE A 414 -9.35 10.62 -4.97
C PHE A 414 -10.58 10.87 -5.85
N SER A 415 -10.40 11.56 -6.98
CA SER A 415 -11.38 11.48 -8.07
C SER A 415 -11.21 10.11 -8.70
N GLN A 416 -12.14 9.21 -8.44
CA GLN A 416 -12.17 7.89 -9.03
C GLN A 416 -13.48 7.74 -9.81
N PRO A 417 -13.40 7.59 -11.14
CA PRO A 417 -14.59 7.31 -11.94
C PRO A 417 -15.12 5.90 -11.66
N TYR A 418 -16.39 5.69 -12.02
CA TYR A 418 -17.03 4.38 -12.07
C TYR A 418 -17.25 3.94 -13.53
N PRO A 419 -16.29 3.19 -14.11
CA PRO A 419 -16.30 2.74 -15.49
C PRO A 419 -17.60 2.06 -15.91
N THR A 420 -18.06 2.35 -17.12
CA THR A 420 -19.33 1.84 -17.69
C THR A 420 -19.35 0.33 -17.89
N ARG A 421 -18.19 -0.33 -18.06
CA ARG A 421 -18.13 -1.80 -18.13
C ARG A 421 -18.36 -2.46 -16.77
N LEU A 422 -18.22 -1.71 -15.66
CA LEU A 422 -18.46 -2.22 -14.31
C LEU A 422 -19.93 -2.12 -13.90
N TRP A 423 -20.76 -1.44 -14.70
CA TRP A 423 -22.18 -1.28 -14.42
C TRP A 423 -22.91 -2.63 -14.47
N GLN A 424 -23.77 -2.86 -13.49
CA GLN A 424 -24.61 -4.05 -13.40
C GLN A 424 -26.03 -3.75 -13.89
N ALA A 425 -26.70 -4.70 -14.53
CA ALA A 425 -28.08 -4.49 -14.95
C ALA A 425 -29.00 -4.09 -13.77
N GLY A 426 -29.82 -3.06 -13.98
CA GLY A 426 -30.67 -2.41 -12.97
C GLY A 426 -29.93 -1.44 -12.04
N GLU A 427 -28.60 -1.33 -12.13
CA GLU A 427 -27.82 -0.44 -11.26
C GLU A 427 -28.06 1.03 -11.60
N ILE A 428 -28.34 1.81 -10.57
CA ILE A 428 -28.51 3.26 -10.59
C ILE A 428 -27.17 3.93 -10.29
N ILE A 429 -26.76 4.83 -11.18
CA ILE A 429 -25.53 5.59 -11.08
C ILE A 429 -25.89 7.06 -10.86
N LYS A 430 -25.57 7.55 -9.66
CA LYS A 430 -25.61 8.98 -9.32
C LYS A 430 -24.34 9.63 -9.88
N ASP A 431 -24.43 10.15 -11.10
CA ASP A 431 -23.29 10.71 -11.81
C ASP A 431 -23.22 12.23 -11.61
N GLU A 432 -22.48 12.63 -10.59
CA GLU A 432 -22.36 14.03 -10.19
C GLU A 432 -21.22 14.76 -10.93
N TRP A 433 -21.49 16.00 -11.34
CA TRP A 433 -20.52 16.85 -12.02
C TRP A 433 -20.50 18.26 -11.45
N ARG A 434 -19.29 18.78 -11.27
CA ARG A 434 -19.01 20.20 -11.02
C ARG A 434 -18.47 20.82 -12.30
N VAL A 435 -19.38 21.35 -13.11
CA VAL A 435 -19.08 21.85 -14.46
C VAL A 435 -18.63 23.31 -14.38
N PRO A 436 -17.42 23.66 -14.82
CA PRO A 436 -16.96 25.04 -14.76
C PRO A 436 -17.72 25.91 -15.76
N VAL A 437 -18.02 27.15 -15.37
CA VAL A 437 -18.42 28.22 -16.29
C VAL A 437 -17.19 29.10 -16.52
N PRO A 438 -16.53 29.04 -17.69
CA PRO A 438 -15.29 29.80 -17.91
C PRO A 438 -15.46 31.31 -17.72
N GLU A 439 -14.39 31.96 -17.26
CA GLU A 439 -14.30 33.42 -17.34
C GLU A 439 -14.37 33.86 -18.81
N GLY A 440 -15.18 34.88 -19.10
CA GLY A 440 -15.36 35.40 -20.47
C GLY A 440 -16.51 34.76 -21.27
N VAL A 441 -17.27 33.81 -20.71
CA VAL A 441 -18.57 33.43 -21.30
C VAL A 441 -19.49 34.66 -21.29
N PRO A 442 -19.97 35.13 -22.46
CA PRO A 442 -20.85 36.30 -22.51
C PRO A 442 -22.14 36.07 -21.72
N SER A 443 -22.70 37.13 -21.15
CA SER A 443 -24.04 37.03 -20.55
C SER A 443 -25.08 36.67 -21.61
N GLY A 444 -25.95 35.71 -21.32
CA GLY A 444 -26.91 35.20 -22.29
C GLY A 444 -27.57 33.90 -21.85
N GLU A 445 -28.45 33.40 -22.72
CA GLU A 445 -29.11 32.10 -22.55
C GLU A 445 -28.33 31.04 -23.32
N TYR A 446 -28.13 29.88 -22.70
CA TYR A 446 -27.38 28.76 -23.26
C TYR A 446 -28.10 27.44 -22.98
N GLU A 447 -27.97 26.48 -23.89
CA GLU A 447 -28.50 25.13 -23.67
C GLU A 447 -27.45 24.24 -23.01
N LEU A 448 -27.84 23.57 -21.93
CA LEU A 448 -27.02 22.53 -21.32
C LEU A 448 -27.26 21.23 -22.07
N ARG A 449 -26.28 20.78 -22.84
CA ARG A 449 -26.36 19.55 -23.64
C ARG A 449 -25.52 18.43 -23.04
N VAL A 450 -26.06 17.22 -23.02
CA VAL A 450 -25.36 16.03 -22.54
C VAL A 450 -25.47 14.85 -23.49
N GLY A 451 -24.52 13.93 -23.41
CA GLY A 451 -24.58 12.64 -24.09
C GLY A 451 -23.39 11.79 -23.70
N MET A 452 -23.29 10.61 -24.33
CA MET A 452 -22.15 9.72 -24.15
C MET A 452 -21.41 9.53 -25.47
N PHE A 453 -20.11 9.25 -25.37
CA PHE A 453 -19.26 8.98 -26.52
C PHE A 453 -18.20 7.94 -26.19
N ASP A 454 -17.73 7.25 -27.23
CA ASP A 454 -16.54 6.42 -27.16
C ASP A 454 -15.29 7.31 -27.11
N PRO A 455 -14.50 7.30 -26.01
CA PRO A 455 -13.32 8.13 -25.89
C PRO A 455 -12.19 7.75 -26.84
N ILE A 456 -12.21 6.55 -27.44
CA ILE A 456 -11.19 6.10 -28.39
C ILE A 456 -11.50 6.59 -29.81
N SER A 457 -12.72 6.36 -30.30
CA SER A 457 -13.10 6.78 -31.65
C SER A 457 -13.68 8.19 -31.75
N GLY A 458 -14.12 8.77 -30.64
CA GLY A 458 -14.87 10.03 -30.60
C GLY A 458 -16.33 9.89 -31.04
N ALA A 459 -16.79 8.68 -31.38
CA ALA A 459 -18.16 8.45 -31.83
C ALA A 459 -19.16 8.68 -30.69
N ARG A 460 -20.17 9.52 -30.94
CA ARG A 460 -21.26 9.74 -29.99
C ARG A 460 -22.28 8.61 -30.06
N LEU A 461 -22.87 8.30 -28.91
CA LEU A 461 -23.89 7.26 -28.83
C LEU A 461 -25.26 7.81 -29.25
N PRO A 462 -26.05 7.01 -29.98
CA PRO A 462 -27.41 7.39 -30.32
C PRO A 462 -28.28 7.45 -29.08
N ILE A 463 -29.22 8.38 -29.08
CA ILE A 463 -30.20 8.58 -28.02
C ILE A 463 -31.55 8.24 -28.60
N SER A 464 -32.30 7.40 -27.89
CA SER A 464 -33.60 6.92 -28.34
C SER A 464 -34.66 6.98 -27.26
N ARG A 465 -35.92 7.13 -27.68
CA ARG A 465 -37.11 7.00 -26.84
C ARG A 465 -38.10 6.12 -27.56
N ASP A 466 -38.61 5.09 -26.89
CA ASP A 466 -39.57 4.13 -27.44
C ASP A 466 -39.14 3.55 -28.80
N GLY A 467 -37.82 3.32 -28.98
CA GLY A 467 -37.23 2.77 -30.20
C GLY A 467 -36.96 3.80 -31.32
N GLN A 468 -37.40 5.05 -31.18
CA GLN A 468 -37.10 6.12 -32.14
C GLN A 468 -35.80 6.84 -31.75
N VAL A 469 -34.85 6.93 -32.69
CA VAL A 469 -33.62 7.72 -32.52
C VAL A 469 -33.93 9.22 -32.59
N LEU A 470 -33.53 9.95 -31.56
CA LEU A 470 -33.75 11.39 -31.40
C LEU A 470 -32.52 12.23 -31.78
N GLY A 471 -31.31 11.64 -31.73
CA GLY A 471 -30.05 12.33 -32.00
C GLY A 471 -28.90 11.67 -31.27
N ASP A 472 -27.82 12.43 -31.04
CA ASP A 472 -26.61 11.98 -30.31
C ASP A 472 -26.28 12.83 -29.07
N PHE A 473 -27.18 13.77 -28.74
CA PHE A 473 -27.14 14.60 -27.53
C PHE A 473 -28.57 14.91 -27.06
N LEU A 474 -28.69 15.30 -25.79
CA LEU A 474 -29.92 15.76 -25.15
C LEU A 474 -29.73 17.20 -24.71
N SER A 475 -30.70 18.06 -25.01
CA SER A 475 -30.82 19.37 -24.35
C SER A 475 -31.57 19.17 -23.04
N LEU A 476 -30.87 19.32 -21.92
CA LEU A 476 -31.47 19.12 -20.59
C LEU A 476 -32.26 20.35 -20.17
N ASN A 477 -31.64 21.53 -20.20
CA ASN A 477 -32.29 22.77 -19.80
C ASN A 477 -31.63 23.98 -20.45
N ARG A 478 -32.33 25.13 -20.42
CA ARG A 478 -31.75 26.43 -20.74
C ARG A 478 -31.26 27.09 -19.45
N LEU A 479 -30.03 27.59 -19.49
CA LEU A 479 -29.36 28.26 -18.39
C LEU A 479 -29.05 29.71 -18.77
N ARG A 480 -29.24 30.63 -17.83
CA ARG A 480 -28.82 32.01 -17.98
C ARG A 480 -27.46 32.22 -17.35
N ILE A 481 -26.49 32.67 -18.14
CA ILE A 481 -25.20 33.12 -17.63
C ILE A 481 -25.22 34.64 -17.48
N ILE A 482 -24.75 35.13 -16.35
CA ILE A 482 -24.58 36.56 -16.06
C ILE A 482 -23.10 36.85 -15.79
N ALA A 483 -22.65 38.05 -16.16
CA ALA A 483 -21.36 38.55 -15.73
C ALA A 483 -21.38 38.73 -14.20
N ASN A 484 -20.28 38.36 -13.55
CA ASN A 484 -20.10 38.64 -12.13
C ASN A 484 -19.95 40.13 -11.84
#